data_AF-A0A7J5XVJ6-F1
#
_entry.id   AF-A0A7J5XVJ6-F1
#
_cell.length_a   1.000
_cell.length_b   1.000
_cell.length_c   1.000
_cell.angle_alpha   90.00
_cell.angle_beta   90.00
_cell.angle_gamma   90.00
#
_symmetry.space_group_name_H-M   'P 1'
#
loop_
_entity.id
_entity.type
_entity.pdbx_description
1 polymer ?
#
loop_
_entity_poly.entity_id
_entity_poly.type
_entity_poly.pdbx_seq_one_letter_code
_entity_poly.pdbx_strand_id
1 'polypeptide(L)'
;MSMMDGKISALSRDIEALTETIKATEEVLRAGDVLFMRSHPATVKRVQQRLQLEDPQLHLRALYWHILLIDGILKAVAPPLQDKVLSVKELQRVRVQLDFIKGKLSFYDADTNTHIHTFTHKFTDRLFPHFGSLNTLPLKISPTEVSVSTG
;
A
#
# COMPACT_ATOMS: atom_id res chain seq x y z
N MET A 1 -7.97 -16.43 -55.72
CA MET A 1 -7.73 -16.07 -54.30
C MET A 1 -6.63 -15.03 -54.29
N SER A 2 -6.94 -13.77 -53.99
CA SER A 2 -6.01 -12.65 -54.15
C SER A 2 -5.02 -12.60 -52.97
N MET A 3 -3.78 -12.18 -53.23
CA MET A 3 -2.73 -12.01 -52.22
C MET A 3 -3.15 -11.07 -51.07
N MET A 4 -4.08 -10.14 -51.35
CA MET A 4 -4.62 -9.21 -50.35
C MET A 4 -5.61 -9.89 -49.39
N ASP A 5 -6.43 -10.83 -49.87
CA ASP A 5 -7.40 -11.57 -49.04
C ASP A 5 -6.68 -12.47 -48.02
N GLY A 6 -5.56 -13.07 -48.44
CA GLY A 6 -4.73 -13.89 -47.55
C GLY A 6 -4.11 -13.11 -46.39
N LYS A 7 -3.67 -11.87 -46.65
CA LYS A 7 -3.10 -10.98 -45.61
C LYS A 7 -4.17 -10.52 -44.63
N ILE A 8 -5.37 -10.20 -45.10
CA ILE A 8 -6.50 -9.80 -44.26
C ILE A 8 -6.96 -10.96 -43.37
N SER A 9 -7.02 -12.18 -43.92
CA SER A 9 -7.37 -13.38 -43.15
C SER A 9 -6.33 -13.71 -42.08
N ALA A 10 -5.04 -13.54 -42.37
CA ALA A 10 -3.97 -13.75 -41.40
C ALA A 10 -4.06 -12.73 -40.25
N LEU A 11 -4.21 -11.44 -40.57
CA LEU A 11 -4.35 -10.39 -39.57
C LEU A 11 -5.57 -10.60 -38.66
N SER A 12 -6.69 -11.06 -39.23
CA SER A 12 -7.91 -11.33 -38.45
C SER A 12 -7.71 -12.45 -37.43
N ARG A 13 -6.98 -13.52 -37.80
CA ARG A 13 -6.63 -14.60 -36.86
C ARG A 13 -5.71 -14.13 -35.75
N ASP A 14 -4.73 -13.28 -36.07
CA ASP A 14 -3.79 -12.77 -35.08
C ASP A 14 -4.50 -11.87 -34.05
N ILE A 15 -5.46 -11.05 -34.50
CA ILE A 15 -6.30 -10.24 -33.60
C ILE A 15 -7.14 -11.11 -32.67
N GLU A 16 -7.74 -12.19 -33.19
CA GLU A 16 -8.55 -13.11 -32.40
C GLU A 16 -7.70 -13.84 -31.34
N ALA A 17 -6.52 -14.33 -31.73
CA ALA A 17 -5.58 -14.97 -30.81
C ALA A 17 -5.09 -14.02 -29.71
N LEU A 18 -4.80 -12.76 -30.06
CA LEU A 18 -4.41 -11.74 -29.08
C LEU A 18 -5.55 -11.42 -28.12
N THR A 19 -6.79 -11.35 -28.62
CA THR A 19 -7.98 -11.07 -27.81
C THR A 19 -8.20 -12.16 -26.75
N GLU A 20 -8.05 -13.43 -27.13
CA GLU A 20 -8.17 -14.53 -26.17
C GLU A 20 -7.03 -14.55 -25.15
N THR A 21 -5.83 -14.15 -25.57
CA THR A 21 -4.68 -14.01 -24.65
C THR A 21 -4.91 -12.93 -23.61
N ILE A 22 -5.49 -11.78 -24.01
CA ILE A 22 -5.82 -10.69 -23.08
C ILE A 22 -6.86 -11.17 -22.06
N LYS A 23 -7.97 -11.78 -22.52
CA LYS A 23 -9.01 -12.31 -21.61
C LYS A 23 -8.46 -13.33 -20.62
N ALA A 24 -7.63 -14.27 -21.08
CA ALA A 24 -7.02 -15.27 -20.21
C ALA A 24 -6.11 -14.61 -19.16
N THR A 25 -5.36 -13.59 -19.54
CA THR A 25 -4.48 -12.85 -18.63
C THR A 25 -5.28 -12.03 -17.60
N GLU A 26 -6.37 -11.38 -18.03
CA GLU A 26 -7.28 -10.66 -17.13
C GLU A 26 -7.91 -11.58 -16.08
N GLU A 27 -8.34 -12.79 -16.45
CA GLU A 27 -8.89 -13.77 -15.49
C GLU A 27 -7.84 -14.28 -14.51
N VAL A 28 -6.59 -14.52 -14.95
CA VAL A 28 -5.49 -14.90 -14.04
C VAL A 28 -5.20 -13.79 -13.03
N LEU A 29 -5.14 -12.54 -13.47
CA LEU A 29 -4.92 -11.38 -12.60
C LEU A 29 -6.08 -11.22 -11.60
N ARG A 30 -7.33 -11.32 -12.07
CA ARG A 30 -8.52 -11.28 -11.22
C ARG A 30 -8.56 -12.42 -10.20
N ALA A 31 -8.21 -13.65 -10.61
CA ALA A 31 -8.15 -14.80 -9.73
C ALA A 31 -7.06 -14.63 -8.65
N GLY A 32 -5.91 -14.06 -9.00
CA GLY A 32 -4.83 -13.73 -8.06
C GLY A 32 -5.28 -12.74 -6.98
N ASP A 33 -5.95 -11.65 -7.39
CA ASP A 33 -6.49 -10.64 -6.46
C ASP A 33 -7.57 -11.24 -5.54
N VAL A 34 -8.45 -12.09 -6.08
CA VAL A 34 -9.50 -12.77 -5.31
C VAL A 34 -8.90 -13.78 -4.32
N LEU A 35 -7.85 -14.52 -4.70
CA LEU A 35 -7.16 -15.46 -3.82
C LEU A 35 -6.45 -14.72 -2.67
N PHE A 36 -5.86 -13.56 -2.96
CA PHE A 36 -5.28 -12.66 -1.96
C PHE A 36 -6.35 -12.17 -0.97
N MET A 37 -7.50 -11.69 -1.45
CA MET A 37 -8.59 -11.23 -0.58
C MET A 37 -9.19 -12.37 0.27
N ARG A 38 -9.35 -13.57 -0.29
CA ARG A 38 -9.92 -14.72 0.43
C ARG A 38 -8.96 -15.31 1.46
N SER A 39 -7.66 -15.20 1.23
CA SER A 39 -6.63 -15.60 2.20
C SER A 39 -6.37 -14.54 3.27
N HIS A 40 -6.72 -13.27 3.05
CA HIS A 40 -6.51 -12.18 4.01
C HIS A 40 -7.01 -12.51 5.44
N PRO A 41 -8.23 -13.02 5.69
CA PRO A 41 -8.66 -13.35 7.05
C PRO A 41 -7.85 -14.50 7.68
N ALA A 42 -7.47 -15.51 6.89
CA ALA A 42 -6.69 -16.64 7.35
C ALA A 42 -5.23 -16.26 7.64
N THR A 43 -4.65 -15.40 6.81
CA THR A 43 -3.31 -14.84 6.97
C THR A 43 -3.26 -13.93 8.19
N VAL A 44 -4.23 -13.04 8.37
CA VAL A 44 -4.36 -12.19 9.58
C VAL A 44 -4.49 -13.06 10.83
N LYS A 45 -5.33 -14.10 10.80
CA LYS A 45 -5.50 -15.00 11.95
C LYS A 45 -4.22 -15.76 12.30
N ARG A 46 -3.43 -16.21 11.31
CA ARG A 46 -2.14 -16.89 11.53
C ARG A 46 -1.07 -15.94 12.05
N VAL A 47 -1.01 -14.70 11.55
CA VAL A 47 -0.11 -13.66 12.08
C VAL A 47 -0.48 -13.35 13.53
N GLN A 48 -1.77 -13.15 13.81
CA GLN A 48 -2.26 -12.84 15.15
C GLN A 48 -2.03 -13.99 16.15
N GLN A 49 -2.19 -15.25 15.74
CA GLN A 49 -1.85 -16.42 16.57
C GLN A 49 -0.34 -16.55 16.83
N ARG A 50 0.52 -16.27 15.85
CA ARG A 50 1.98 -16.29 16.07
C ARG A 50 2.42 -15.23 17.07
N LEU A 51 1.83 -14.04 17.00
CA LEU A 51 2.13 -12.95 17.94
C LEU A 51 1.66 -13.23 19.37
N GLN A 52 0.69 -14.14 19.56
CA GLN A 52 0.26 -14.59 20.88
C GLN A 52 1.19 -15.65 21.51
N LEU A 53 2.08 -16.27 20.72
CA LEU A 53 2.98 -17.35 21.18
C LEU A 53 4.39 -16.86 21.52
N GLU A 54 4.71 -15.58 21.28
CA GLU A 54 6.02 -14.98 21.58
C GLU A 54 6.07 -14.42 23.02
N ASP A 55 7.25 -14.48 23.64
CA ASP A 55 7.56 -14.12 25.03
C ASP A 55 6.78 -12.87 25.53
N PRO A 56 6.09 -12.91 26.69
CA PRO A 56 5.40 -11.76 27.27
C PRO A 56 6.27 -10.51 27.46
N GLN A 57 7.60 -10.65 27.51
CA GLN A 57 8.53 -9.51 27.59
C GLN A 57 8.93 -8.94 26.22
N LEU A 58 8.53 -9.56 25.10
CA LEU A 58 8.63 -9.02 23.73
C LEU A 58 7.47 -8.04 23.42
N HIS A 59 7.18 -7.19 24.40
CA HIS A 59 6.80 -5.78 24.29
C HIS A 59 6.11 -5.33 22.98
N LEU A 60 4.78 -5.39 22.95
CA LEU A 60 3.91 -4.37 22.34
C LEU A 60 4.40 -3.80 20.99
N ARG A 61 4.81 -4.69 20.09
CA ARG A 61 5.33 -4.29 18.78
C ARG A 61 4.16 -3.82 17.94
N ALA A 62 4.10 -2.53 17.67
CA ALA A 62 3.22 -2.01 16.63
C ALA A 62 3.60 -2.69 15.32
N LEU A 63 2.73 -3.56 14.82
CA LEU A 63 2.91 -4.23 13.52
C LEU A 63 2.75 -3.26 12.36
N TYR A 64 2.12 -2.12 12.62
CA TYR A 64 1.84 -1.09 11.64
C TYR A 64 1.77 0.29 12.31
N TRP A 65 2.09 1.31 11.52
CA TRP A 65 2.02 2.73 11.89
C TRP A 65 1.28 3.46 10.79
N HIS A 66 0.09 3.97 11.10
CA HIS A 66 -0.76 4.64 10.11
C HIS A 66 -1.13 6.04 10.55
N ILE A 67 -1.34 6.92 9.57
CA ILE A 67 -2.26 8.03 9.71
C ILE A 67 -3.54 7.69 8.95
N LEU A 68 -4.70 7.98 9.52
CA LEU A 68 -6.00 7.68 8.94
C LEU A 68 -6.93 8.87 9.06
N LEU A 69 -7.74 9.11 8.03
CA LEU A 69 -8.77 10.14 8.01
C LEU A 69 -10.13 9.44 8.04
N ILE A 70 -10.85 9.56 9.15
CA ILE A 70 -12.20 9.00 9.33
C ILE A 70 -13.11 10.12 9.82
N ASP A 71 -14.27 10.30 9.17
CA ASP A 71 -15.26 11.33 9.50
C ASP A 71 -14.66 12.76 9.59
N GLY A 72 -13.70 13.05 8.71
CA GLY A 72 -12.98 14.33 8.69
C GLY A 72 -11.92 14.50 9.78
N ILE A 73 -11.71 13.51 10.64
CA ILE A 73 -10.75 13.55 11.74
C ILE A 73 -9.52 12.73 11.37
N LEU A 74 -8.36 13.39 11.31
CA LEU A 74 -7.08 12.74 11.10
C LEU A 74 -6.54 12.17 12.42
N LYS A 75 -6.13 10.91 12.43
CA LYS A 75 -5.56 10.23 13.61
C LYS A 75 -4.25 9.53 13.28
N ALA A 76 -3.32 9.52 14.21
CA ALA A 76 -2.15 8.64 14.22
C ALA A 76 -2.44 7.39 15.06
N VAL A 77 -2.22 6.21 14.47
CA VAL A 77 -2.56 4.91 15.05
C VAL A 77 -1.34 3.98 14.99
N ALA A 78 -1.00 3.41 16.15
CA ALA A 78 0.10 2.45 16.30
C ALA A 78 -0.17 1.53 17.51
N PRO A 79 -0.85 0.38 17.33
CA PRO A 79 -1.21 -0.48 18.46
C PRO A 79 0.02 -0.99 19.21
N PRO A 80 -0.05 -1.16 20.53
CA PRO A 80 -1.22 -0.97 21.41
C PRO A 80 -1.42 0.48 21.87
N LEU A 81 -0.70 1.45 21.31
CA LEU A 81 -0.77 2.84 21.76
C LEU A 81 -2.15 3.42 21.48
N GLN A 82 -2.56 4.37 22.33
CA GLN A 82 -3.79 5.13 22.10
C GLN A 82 -3.67 5.98 20.83
N ASP A 83 -4.77 6.03 20.07
CA ASP A 83 -4.88 6.87 18.90
C ASP A 83 -4.69 8.34 19.27
N LYS A 84 -3.89 9.06 18.48
CA LYS A 84 -3.69 10.49 18.65
C LYS A 84 -4.44 11.25 17.56
N VAL A 85 -5.40 12.09 17.96
CA VAL A 85 -6.06 13.03 17.04
C VAL A 85 -5.05 14.10 16.59
N LEU A 86 -5.02 14.37 15.29
CA LEU A 86 -4.12 15.32 14.64
C LEU A 86 -4.95 16.50 14.11
N SER A 87 -4.55 17.72 14.45
CA SER A 87 -5.24 18.94 14.03
C SER A 87 -4.70 19.41 12.67
N VAL A 88 -5.26 18.88 11.58
CA VAL A 88 -4.94 19.28 10.20
C VAL A 88 -6.23 19.70 9.50
N LYS A 89 -6.25 20.90 8.89
CA LYS A 89 -7.46 21.50 8.31
C LYS A 89 -7.74 21.04 6.88
N GLU A 90 -6.71 20.93 6.03
CA GLU A 90 -6.86 20.60 4.61
C GLU A 90 -5.67 19.77 4.14
N LEU A 91 -5.82 18.45 4.06
CA LEU A 91 -4.75 17.53 3.68
C LEU A 91 -5.07 16.86 2.35
N GLN A 92 -4.41 17.29 1.28
CA GLN A 92 -4.57 16.71 -0.06
C GLN A 92 -3.48 15.71 -0.38
N ARG A 93 -2.23 16.01 0.00
CA ARG A 93 -1.06 15.19 -0.32
C ARG A 93 -0.19 14.99 0.90
N VAL A 94 0.13 13.73 1.16
CA VAL A 94 0.99 13.33 2.28
C VAL A 94 2.36 12.92 1.76
N ARG A 95 3.42 13.44 2.36
CA ARG A 95 4.78 12.93 2.19
C ARG A 95 5.14 12.06 3.39
N VAL A 96 5.70 10.89 3.11
CA VAL A 96 6.20 9.96 4.12
C VAL A 96 7.72 9.92 4.03
N GLN A 97 8.39 10.08 5.17
CA GLN A 97 9.85 9.99 5.29
C GLN A 97 10.21 8.93 6.33
N LEU A 98 11.05 7.98 5.91
CA LEU A 98 11.57 6.92 6.77
C LEU A 98 13.07 7.14 6.99
N ASP A 99 13.46 7.39 8.24
CA ASP A 99 14.83 7.27 8.72
C ASP A 99 14.94 5.94 9.47
N PHE A 100 15.34 4.89 8.76
CA PHE A 100 15.38 3.52 9.30
C PHE A 100 16.40 3.41 10.45
N ILE A 101 17.56 4.07 10.30
CA ILE A 101 18.66 4.01 11.28
C ILE A 101 18.28 4.73 12.57
N LYS A 102 17.69 5.93 12.47
CA LYS A 102 17.24 6.67 13.65
C LYS A 102 15.88 6.23 14.17
N GLY A 103 15.23 5.28 13.50
CA GLY A 103 13.94 4.75 13.93
C GLY A 103 12.79 5.76 13.80
N LYS A 104 12.80 6.64 12.80
CA LYS A 104 11.77 7.66 12.61
C LYS A 104 10.94 7.41 11.36
N LEU A 105 9.63 7.35 11.52
CA LEU A 105 8.66 7.39 10.43
C LEU A 105 7.85 8.69 10.56
N SER A 106 8.08 9.63 9.65
CA SER A 106 7.52 10.98 9.72
C SER A 106 6.57 11.26 8.56
N PHE A 107 5.45 11.91 8.88
CA PHE A 107 4.40 12.33 7.96
C PHE A 107 4.39 13.85 7.89
N TYR A 108 4.31 14.36 6.67
CA TYR A 108 4.24 15.78 6.38
C TYR A 108 3.09 16.05 5.42
N ASP A 109 2.51 17.24 5.54
CA ASP A 109 1.73 17.82 4.46
C ASP A 109 2.72 18.19 3.35
N ALA A 110 2.57 17.57 2.18
CA ALA A 110 3.51 17.75 1.09
C ALA A 110 3.37 19.11 0.41
N ASP A 111 2.22 19.77 0.55
CA ASP A 111 1.90 21.02 -0.14
C ASP A 111 2.39 22.22 0.68
N THR A 112 2.22 22.17 2.01
CA THR A 112 2.70 23.20 2.93
C THR A 112 4.07 22.90 3.54
N ASN A 113 4.58 21.68 3.32
CA ASN A 113 5.79 21.14 3.95
C ASN A 113 5.73 21.19 5.50
N THR A 114 4.54 21.18 6.07
CA THR A 114 4.34 21.20 7.53
C THR A 114 4.40 19.78 8.11
N HIS A 115 4.97 19.67 9.31
CA HIS A 115 5.03 18.40 10.03
C HIS A 115 3.66 18.02 10.57
N ILE A 116 3.24 16.78 10.30
CA ILE A 116 1.97 16.22 10.79
C ILE A 116 2.23 15.36 12.02
N HIS A 117 3.08 14.34 11.88
CA HIS A 117 3.34 13.38 12.95
C HIS A 117 4.63 12.60 12.73
N THR A 118 5.25 12.11 13.82
CA THR A 118 6.39 11.19 13.75
C THR A 118 6.20 10.05 14.74
N PHE A 119 6.26 8.82 14.23
CA PHE A 119 6.43 7.63 15.06
C PHE A 119 7.92 7.38 15.28
N THR A 120 8.27 7.00 16.51
CA THR A 120 9.62 6.59 16.87
C THR A 120 9.60 5.13 17.29
N HIS A 121 10.39 4.30 16.62
CA HIS A 121 10.47 2.87 16.89
C HIS A 121 11.82 2.30 16.44
N LYS A 122 12.29 1.25 17.13
CA LYS A 122 13.50 0.52 16.72
C LYS A 122 13.14 -0.46 15.60
N PHE A 123 13.18 -0.01 14.35
CA PHE A 123 12.89 -0.88 13.21
C PHE A 123 14.01 -1.91 13.02
N THR A 124 13.67 -3.20 13.10
CA THR A 124 14.62 -4.32 12.90
C THR A 124 14.35 -5.08 11.62
N ASP A 125 13.10 -5.09 11.17
CA ASP A 125 12.65 -5.86 10.01
C ASP A 125 12.31 -4.95 8.83
N ARG A 126 12.24 -5.56 7.65
CA ARG A 126 11.82 -4.88 6.42
C ARG A 126 10.43 -4.27 6.60
N LEU A 127 10.29 -3.00 6.22
CA LEU A 127 9.01 -2.30 6.19
C LEU A 127 8.44 -2.29 4.77
N PHE A 128 7.11 -2.32 4.69
CA PHE A 128 6.38 -2.21 3.43
C PHE A 128 5.40 -1.04 3.52
N PRO A 129 5.30 -0.20 2.48
CA PRO A 129 4.24 0.79 2.42
C PRO A 129 2.87 0.10 2.42
N HIS A 130 1.94 0.64 3.20
CA HIS A 130 0.55 0.18 3.25
C HIS A 130 -0.35 1.37 2.98
N PHE A 131 -1.18 1.25 1.94
CA PHE A 131 -2.15 2.27 1.54
C PHE A 131 -3.52 1.63 1.40
N GLY A 132 -4.55 2.32 1.88
CA GLY A 132 -5.93 1.88 1.76
C GLY A 132 -6.85 3.08 1.73
N SER A 133 -7.93 2.96 0.95
CA SER A 133 -9.01 3.94 0.90
C SER A 133 -10.31 3.21 1.22
N LEU A 134 -11.11 3.77 2.13
CA LEU A 134 -12.50 3.36 2.32
C LEU A 134 -13.44 4.12 1.36
N ASN A 135 -12.91 5.09 0.62
CA ASN A 135 -13.66 5.89 -0.34
C ASN A 135 -13.52 5.30 -1.75
N THR A 136 -14.51 5.57 -2.59
CA THR A 136 -14.50 5.22 -4.01
C THR A 136 -13.46 5.99 -4.83
N LEU A 137 -12.88 7.06 -4.28
CA LEU A 137 -11.83 7.82 -4.94
C LEU A 137 -10.47 7.11 -4.81
N PRO A 138 -9.73 6.94 -5.92
CA PRO A 138 -8.45 6.24 -5.92
C PRO A 138 -7.36 7.08 -5.25
N LEU A 139 -6.54 6.45 -4.41
CA LEU A 139 -5.29 7.03 -3.95
C LEU A 139 -4.25 7.00 -5.08
N LYS A 140 -3.54 8.10 -5.27
CA LYS A 140 -2.49 8.21 -6.29
C LYS A 140 -1.13 8.46 -5.64
N ILE A 141 -0.14 7.66 -6.03
CA ILE A 141 1.26 7.90 -5.68
C ILE A 141 1.81 8.91 -6.69
N SER A 142 2.25 10.07 -6.19
CA SER A 142 2.88 11.10 -7.03
C SER A 142 4.39 10.85 -7.10
N PRO A 143 5.01 10.86 -8.29
CA PRO A 143 6.46 10.79 -8.39
C PRO A 143 7.09 12.01 -7.71
N THR A 144 8.24 11.83 -7.08
CA THR A 144 9.07 12.88 -6.50
C THR A 144 10.51 12.51 -6.79
N GLU A 145 11.37 13.52 -6.96
CA GLU A 145 12.81 13.27 -7.09
C GLU A 145 13.31 12.53 -5.86
N VAL A 146 13.88 11.34 -6.09
CA VAL A 146 14.44 10.52 -5.03
C VAL A 146 15.86 11.00 -4.77
N SER A 147 16.07 11.63 -3.62
CA SER A 147 17.41 11.92 -3.11
C SER A 147 17.81 10.86 -2.09
N VAL A 148 18.86 10.09 -2.37
CA VAL A 148 19.49 9.20 -1.39
C VAL A 148 20.73 9.89 -0.85
N SER A 149 20.74 10.20 0.45
CA SER A 149 21.94 10.67 1.16
C SER A 149 22.48 9.52 2.00
N THR A 150 23.61 8.95 1.60
CA THR A 150 24.40 8.09 2.49
C THR A 150 25.27 9.00 3.36
N GLY A 151 25.09 8.93 4.67
CA GLY A 151 25.93 9.63 5.65
C GLY A 151 27.30 9.00 5.81
#